data_AF-A0A2V7L994-F1
#
_entry.id   AF-A0A2V7L994-F1
#
_cell.length_a   1.000
_cell.length_b   1.000
_cell.length_c   1.000
_cell.angle_alpha   90.00
_cell.angle_beta   90.00
_cell.angle_gamma   90.00
#
_symmetry.space_group_name_H-M   'P 1'
#
loop_
_entity.id
_entity.type
_entity.pdbx_description
1 polymer ?
#
loop_
_entity_poly.entity_id
_entity_poly.type
_entity_poly.pdbx_seq_one_letter_code
_entity_poly.pdbx_strand_id
1 'polypeptide(L)'
;MPCRRLAKRAIDVAGTDLPADTPAWPSDDPDLVERVEDRLARQLGLAAGEVFLDFPAKPSMLALDVPLVRRDGAVTYLGGDVPIADIGLPGVAVELYRSARRLRVFALRGVKVEARQIVDLVMRPRDGVMQWLAD
;
A
#
# COMPACT_ATOMS: atom_id res chain seq x y z
N MET A 1 12.42 -14.30 32.11
CA MET A 1 11.25 -14.19 31.21
C MET A 1 11.76 -13.95 29.79
N PRO A 2 11.26 -14.64 28.76
CA PRO A 2 11.62 -14.29 27.39
C PRO A 2 11.04 -12.91 27.09
N CYS A 3 11.90 -11.98 26.70
CA CYS A 3 11.47 -10.64 26.29
C CYS A 3 10.64 -10.75 25.00
N ARG A 4 9.50 -10.07 24.92
CA ARG A 4 8.63 -10.08 23.72
C ARG A 4 9.44 -9.59 22.51
N ARG A 5 9.63 -10.44 21.50
CA ARG A 5 10.26 -10.05 20.23
C ARG A 5 9.23 -9.29 19.41
N LEU A 6 9.48 -8.00 19.18
CA LEU A 6 8.65 -7.13 18.35
C LEU A 6 9.32 -6.89 17.01
N ALA A 7 8.54 -6.97 15.93
CA ALA A 7 9.01 -6.65 14.60
C ALA A 7 9.46 -5.19 14.56
N LYS A 8 10.65 -4.96 14.04
CA LYS A 8 11.24 -3.64 13.87
C LYS A 8 11.15 -3.25 12.41
N ARG A 9 10.89 -1.98 12.15
CA ARG A 9 10.79 -1.44 10.80
C ARG A 9 12.17 -1.45 10.16
N ALA A 10 12.33 -2.24 9.10
CA ALA A 10 13.53 -2.32 8.29
C ALA A 10 13.51 -1.26 7.17
N ILE A 11 12.34 -1.01 6.58
CA ILE A 11 12.15 -0.02 5.51
C ILE A 11 10.90 0.82 5.75
N ASP A 12 10.96 2.07 5.33
CA ASP A 12 9.83 2.99 5.26
C ASP A 12 9.98 3.89 4.02
N VAL A 13 9.16 3.68 2.98
CA VAL A 13 9.15 4.47 1.73
C VAL A 13 7.83 5.22 1.58
N ALA A 14 7.87 6.48 1.12
CA ALA A 14 6.66 7.29 0.91
C ALA A 14 5.92 6.84 -0.34
N GLY A 15 4.59 6.86 -0.31
CA GLY A 15 3.78 6.60 -1.51
C GLY A 15 4.02 7.61 -2.64
N THR A 16 4.50 8.82 -2.31
CA THR A 16 4.94 9.83 -3.29
C THR A 16 6.22 9.43 -4.03
N ASP A 17 7.07 8.62 -3.40
CA ASP A 17 8.33 8.15 -3.98
C ASP A 17 8.15 6.87 -4.82
N LEU A 18 6.93 6.31 -4.82
CA LEU A 18 6.54 5.17 -5.63
C LEU A 18 5.95 5.63 -6.97
N PRO A 19 6.01 4.79 -8.02
CA PRO A 19 5.21 4.96 -9.23
C PRO A 19 3.73 5.19 -8.90
N ALA A 20 3.05 6.02 -9.72
CA ALA A 20 1.65 6.39 -9.46
C ALA A 20 0.69 5.19 -9.62
N ASP A 21 0.97 4.32 -10.59
CA ASP A 21 0.21 3.09 -10.83
C ASP A 21 0.77 1.98 -9.94
N THR A 22 0.08 1.70 -8.83
CA THR A 22 0.49 0.67 -7.88
C THR A 22 -0.41 -0.55 -8.02
N PRO A 23 0.13 -1.77 -8.14
CA PRO A 23 -0.69 -2.97 -8.25
C PRO A 23 -1.50 -3.22 -6.98
N ALA A 24 -2.64 -3.89 -7.14
CA ALA A 24 -3.61 -4.15 -6.06
C ALA A 24 -3.24 -5.32 -5.15
N TRP A 25 -2.45 -6.29 -5.65
CA TRP A 25 -2.15 -7.54 -4.94
C TRP A 25 -1.55 -7.37 -3.53
N PRO A 26 -0.69 -6.37 -3.23
CA PRO A 26 -0.14 -6.22 -1.87
C PRO A 26 -1.19 -5.90 -0.82
N SER A 27 -2.40 -5.50 -1.23
CA SER A 27 -3.51 -5.16 -0.34
C SER A 27 -4.69 -6.12 -0.46
N ASP A 28 -4.94 -6.66 -1.65
CA ASP A 28 -6.15 -7.44 -1.95
C ASP A 28 -5.94 -8.96 -1.92
N ASP A 29 -4.68 -9.45 -1.91
CA ASP A 29 -4.35 -10.89 -1.98
C ASP A 29 -3.44 -11.30 -0.79
N PRO A 30 -4.01 -11.54 0.42
CA PRO A 30 -3.24 -11.85 1.62
C PRO A 30 -2.45 -13.17 1.50
N ASP A 31 -2.98 -14.16 0.78
CA ASP A 31 -2.31 -15.45 0.55
C ASP A 31 -1.04 -15.25 -0.31
N LEU A 32 -1.11 -14.37 -1.32
CA LEU A 32 0.06 -14.00 -2.09
C LEU A 32 1.08 -13.22 -1.26
N VAL A 33 0.62 -12.30 -0.42
CA VAL A 33 1.49 -11.52 0.49
C VAL A 33 2.25 -12.46 1.42
N GLU A 34 1.59 -13.41 2.07
CA GLU A 34 2.24 -14.39 2.97
C GLU A 34 3.34 -15.17 2.23
N ARG A 35 3.06 -15.65 1.01
CA ARG A 35 4.05 -16.37 0.19
C ARG A 35 5.24 -15.51 -0.19
N VAL A 36 5.00 -14.23 -0.48
CA VAL A 36 6.04 -13.24 -0.77
C VAL A 36 6.89 -12.96 0.47
N GLU A 37 6.27 -12.75 1.62
CA GLU A 37 6.93 -12.53 2.92
C GLU A 37 7.83 -13.70 3.29
N ASP A 38 7.34 -14.94 3.14
CA ASP A 38 8.10 -16.15 3.43
C ASP A 38 9.31 -16.32 2.52
N ARG A 39 9.15 -16.05 1.22
CA ARG A 39 10.27 -16.09 0.27
C ARG A 39 11.27 -14.99 0.56
N LEU A 40 10.80 -13.77 0.84
CA LEU A 40 11.65 -12.63 1.18
C LEU A 40 12.41 -12.90 2.47
N ALA A 41 11.78 -13.49 3.48
CA ALA A 41 12.43 -13.92 4.71
C ALA A 41 13.59 -14.87 4.42
N ARG A 42 13.38 -15.91 3.59
CA ARG A 42 14.44 -16.85 3.20
C ARG A 42 15.61 -16.15 2.49
N GLN A 43 15.33 -15.23 1.56
CA GLN A 43 16.37 -14.45 0.87
C GLN A 43 17.18 -13.57 1.83
N LEU A 44 16.55 -13.10 2.90
CA LEU A 44 17.15 -12.28 3.94
C LEU A 44 17.82 -13.09 5.07
N GLY A 45 17.85 -14.42 4.98
CA GLY A 45 18.38 -15.31 6.03
C GLY A 45 17.51 -15.38 7.28
N LEU A 46 16.23 -15.07 7.13
CA LEU A 46 15.19 -15.10 8.16
C LEU A 46 14.30 -16.35 8.03
N ALA A 47 13.64 -16.73 9.11
CA ALA A 47 12.66 -17.81 9.08
C ALA A 47 11.31 -17.30 8.51
N ALA A 48 10.50 -18.21 7.99
CA ALA A 48 9.12 -17.94 7.62
C ALA A 48 8.38 -17.24 8.77
N GLY A 49 7.56 -16.23 8.45
CA GLY A 49 6.87 -15.39 9.43
C GLY A 49 7.75 -14.42 10.25
N GLU A 50 9.03 -14.23 9.89
CA GLU A 50 9.89 -13.20 10.52
C GLU A 50 9.95 -11.88 9.74
N VAL A 51 9.31 -11.79 8.57
CA VAL A 51 9.21 -10.58 7.73
C VAL A 51 7.76 -10.25 7.45
N PHE A 52 7.41 -8.97 7.49
CA PHE A 52 6.06 -8.48 7.21
C PHE A 52 6.13 -7.33 6.21
N LEU A 53 5.37 -7.45 5.13
CA LEU A 53 5.17 -6.44 4.11
C LEU A 53 3.87 -5.69 4.41
N ASP A 54 3.96 -4.39 4.54
CA ASP A 54 2.83 -3.54 4.83
C ASP A 54 2.75 -2.42 3.79
N PHE A 55 1.78 -2.56 2.89
CA PHE A 55 1.49 -1.57 1.87
C PHE A 55 -0.03 -1.42 1.71
N PRO A 56 -0.66 -0.60 2.56
CA PRO A 56 -2.11 -0.47 2.56
C PRO A 56 -2.60 0.18 1.27
N ALA A 57 -3.66 -0.38 0.71
CA ALA A 57 -4.48 0.27 -0.31
C ALA A 57 -5.93 0.36 0.16
N LYS A 58 -6.49 1.56 0.08
CA LYS A 58 -7.90 1.82 0.32
C LYS A 58 -8.31 3.05 -0.49
N PRO A 59 -8.41 2.93 -1.83
CA PRO A 59 -8.63 4.07 -2.72
C PRO A 59 -9.93 4.83 -2.39
N SER A 60 -10.97 4.14 -1.90
CA SER A 60 -12.23 4.75 -1.47
C SER A 60 -12.17 5.42 -0.08
N MET A 61 -11.03 5.43 0.61
CA MET A 61 -10.92 6.04 1.96
C MET A 61 -11.23 7.54 1.97
N LEU A 62 -11.02 8.21 0.83
CA LEU A 62 -11.30 9.63 0.64
C LEU A 62 -12.46 9.87 -0.34
N ALA A 63 -13.25 8.83 -0.62
CA ALA A 63 -14.52 9.02 -1.30
C ALA A 63 -15.41 9.89 -0.41
N LEU A 64 -15.80 11.05 -0.92
CA LEU A 64 -16.72 11.95 -0.24
C LEU A 64 -18.14 11.43 -0.44
N ASP A 65 -18.98 11.60 0.57
CA ASP A 65 -20.43 11.46 0.47
C ASP A 65 -21.08 12.62 1.26
N VAL A 66 -21.00 13.83 0.68
CA VAL A 66 -21.36 15.08 1.37
C VAL A 66 -22.40 15.86 0.56
N PRO A 67 -23.57 16.22 1.11
CA PRO A 67 -24.51 17.12 0.45
C PRO A 67 -23.97 18.56 0.43
N LEU A 68 -24.03 19.20 -0.73
CA LEU A 68 -23.73 20.62 -0.93
C LEU A 68 -25.00 21.39 -1.23
N VAL A 69 -25.19 22.49 -0.52
CA VAL A 69 -26.22 23.48 -0.82
C VAL A 69 -25.62 24.56 -1.72
N ARG A 70 -26.16 24.72 -2.93
CA ARG A 70 -25.80 25.80 -3.85
C ARG A 70 -26.43 27.12 -3.39
N ARG A 71 -25.92 28.24 -3.91
CA ARG A 71 -26.43 29.59 -3.58
C ARG A 71 -27.91 29.79 -3.94
N ASP A 72 -28.43 29.01 -4.89
CA ASP A 72 -29.83 28.99 -5.31
C ASP A 72 -30.72 28.11 -4.42
N GLY A 73 -30.15 27.48 -3.38
CA GLY A 73 -30.86 26.57 -2.47
C GLY A 73 -30.95 25.12 -2.98
N ALA A 74 -30.44 24.80 -4.18
CA ALA A 74 -30.41 23.43 -4.68
C ALA A 74 -29.40 22.57 -3.90
N VAL A 75 -29.76 21.31 -3.64
CA VAL A 75 -28.86 20.33 -3.00
C VAL A 75 -28.26 19.43 -4.07
N THR A 76 -26.93 19.30 -4.09
CA THR A 76 -26.20 18.30 -4.90
C THR A 76 -25.36 17.42 -3.99
N TYR A 77 -25.12 16.16 -4.34
CA TYR A 77 -24.29 15.25 -3.55
C TYR A 77 -22.88 15.19 -4.12
N LEU A 78 -21.89 15.41 -3.26
CA LEU A 78 -20.48 15.09 -3.53
C LEU A 78 -20.25 13.64 -3.13
N GLY A 79 -20.56 12.71 -4.04
CA GLY A 79 -20.20 11.30 -3.87
C GLY A 79 -20.48 10.45 -5.11
N GLY A 80 -19.75 9.34 -5.26
CA GLY A 80 -19.85 8.40 -6.39
C GLY A 80 -19.15 8.83 -7.68
N ASP A 81 -19.45 8.13 -8.79
CA ASP A 81 -18.96 8.39 -10.17
C ASP A 81 -19.53 9.69 -10.80
N VAL A 82 -20.00 10.63 -9.99
CA VAL A 82 -20.60 11.88 -10.47
C VAL A 82 -19.47 12.84 -10.88
N PRO A 83 -19.48 13.39 -12.10
CA PRO A 83 -18.42 14.28 -12.57
C PRO A 83 -18.43 15.61 -11.78
N ILE A 84 -17.48 15.75 -10.86
CA ILE A 84 -17.24 17.01 -10.15
C ILE A 84 -16.30 17.85 -11.02
N ALA A 85 -16.84 18.57 -11.99
CA ALA A 85 -16.05 19.48 -12.82
C ALA A 85 -15.68 20.79 -12.09
N ASP A 86 -16.46 21.19 -11.08
CA ASP A 86 -16.39 22.55 -10.52
C ASP A 86 -15.57 22.67 -9.23
N ILE A 87 -15.15 21.56 -8.63
CA ILE A 87 -14.31 21.56 -7.42
C ILE A 87 -13.27 20.47 -7.63
N GLY A 88 -11.98 20.82 -7.75
CA GLY A 88 -10.86 19.87 -7.97
C GLY A 88 -10.63 18.81 -6.88
N LEU A 89 -11.63 18.53 -6.04
CA LEU A 89 -11.67 17.55 -4.97
C LEU A 89 -11.29 16.12 -5.40
N PRO A 90 -11.69 15.59 -6.57
CA PRO A 90 -11.27 14.24 -6.98
C PRO A 90 -9.74 14.11 -7.09
N GLY A 91 -9.07 15.11 -7.68
CA GLY A 91 -7.61 15.13 -7.80
C GLY A 91 -6.92 15.27 -6.44
N VAL A 92 -7.46 16.11 -5.55
CA VAL A 92 -6.94 16.27 -4.18
C VAL A 92 -7.07 14.97 -3.38
N ALA A 93 -8.17 14.23 -3.54
CA ALA A 93 -8.36 12.95 -2.86
C ALA A 93 -7.31 11.92 -3.31
N VAL A 94 -7.02 11.83 -4.61
CA VAL A 94 -5.98 10.92 -5.14
C VAL A 94 -4.60 11.28 -4.60
N GLU A 95 -4.23 12.57 -4.58
CA GLU A 95 -2.92 13.00 -4.08
C GLU A 95 -2.80 12.92 -2.55
N LEU A 96 -3.87 13.17 -1.81
CA LEU A 96 -3.91 12.98 -0.36
C LEU A 96 -3.78 11.49 0.00
N TYR A 97 -4.48 10.63 -0.75
CA TYR A 97 -4.33 9.19 -0.61
C TYR A 97 -2.88 8.76 -0.89
N ARG A 98 -2.28 9.22 -1.99
CA ARG A 98 -0.90 8.89 -2.35
C ARG A 98 0.12 9.37 -1.32
N SER A 99 -0.03 10.58 -0.81
CA SER A 99 0.87 11.16 0.20
C SER A 99 0.76 10.52 1.57
N ALA A 100 -0.42 10.03 1.96
CA ALA A 100 -0.62 9.32 3.21
C ALA A 100 -0.10 7.87 3.18
N ARG A 101 0.05 7.27 1.99
CA ARG A 101 0.52 5.89 1.85
C ARG A 101 2.00 5.75 2.21
N ARG A 102 2.30 4.63 2.85
CA ARG A 102 3.66 4.21 3.21
C ARG A 102 3.84 2.75 2.83
N LEU A 103 4.94 2.44 2.13
CA LEU A 103 5.41 1.08 1.93
C LEU A 103 6.40 0.75 3.04
N ARG A 104 6.09 -0.24 3.87
CA ARG A 104 6.86 -0.61 5.05
C ARG A 104 7.23 -2.08 4.99
N VAL A 105 8.42 -2.40 5.49
CA VAL A 105 8.85 -3.77 5.78
C VAL A 105 9.26 -3.84 7.24
N PHE A 106 8.72 -4.82 7.95
CA PHE A 106 9.09 -5.12 9.33
C PHE A 106 9.79 -6.47 9.41
N ALA A 107 10.76 -6.60 10.31
CA ALA A 107 11.47 -7.85 10.55
C ALA A 107 11.63 -8.12 12.04
N LEU A 108 11.51 -9.39 12.47
CA LEU A 108 11.72 -9.81 13.86
C LEU A 108 13.20 -9.79 14.30
N ARG A 109 14.12 -9.67 13.35
CA ARG A 109 15.57 -9.54 13.57
C ARG A 109 16.10 -8.39 12.72
N GLY A 110 17.16 -7.75 13.19
CA GLY A 110 17.85 -6.72 12.42
C GLY A 110 18.43 -7.32 11.15
N VAL A 111 17.97 -6.84 9.99
CA VAL A 111 18.46 -7.26 8.68
C VAL A 111 18.58 -6.04 7.78
N LYS A 112 19.58 -6.03 6.90
CA LYS A 112 19.73 -5.00 5.89
C LYS A 112 18.80 -5.35 4.73
N VAL A 113 17.87 -4.46 4.42
CA VAL A 113 16.96 -4.60 3.29
C VAL A 113 17.18 -3.41 2.36
N GLU A 114 17.33 -3.68 1.06
CA GLU A 114 17.49 -2.63 0.06
C GLU A 114 16.12 -2.15 -0.45
N ALA A 115 15.79 -0.88 -0.20
CA ALA A 115 14.47 -0.32 -0.52
C ALA A 115 14.09 -0.48 -1.98
N ARG A 116 15.06 -0.31 -2.89
CA ARG A 116 14.85 -0.47 -4.32
C ARG A 116 14.36 -1.88 -4.68
N GLN A 117 14.92 -2.93 -4.08
CA GLN A 117 14.50 -4.31 -4.35
C GLN A 117 13.07 -4.56 -3.90
N ILE A 118 12.65 -3.97 -2.77
CA ILE A 118 11.28 -4.08 -2.28
C ILE A 118 10.33 -3.31 -3.18
N VAL A 119 10.68 -2.08 -3.58
CA VAL A 119 9.87 -1.31 -4.54
C VAL A 119 9.72 -2.07 -5.85
N ASP A 120 10.82 -2.56 -6.42
CA ASP A 120 10.81 -3.33 -7.67
C ASP A 120 10.00 -4.63 -7.57
N LEU A 121 9.89 -5.23 -6.38
CA LEU A 121 9.05 -6.40 -6.14
C LEU A 121 7.57 -6.02 -6.01
N VAL A 122 7.26 -5.05 -5.15
CA VAL A 122 5.89 -4.63 -4.85
C VAL A 122 5.21 -4.00 -6.06
N MET A 123 5.97 -3.35 -6.95
CA MET A 123 5.45 -2.74 -8.18
C MET A 123 5.25 -3.74 -9.33
N ARG A 124 5.59 -5.03 -9.17
CA ARG A 124 5.33 -6.04 -10.20
C ARG A 124 3.83 -6.34 -10.32
N PRO A 125 3.34 -6.61 -11.54
CA PRO A 125 2.02 -7.19 -11.71
C PRO A 125 1.97 -8.57 -11.04
N ARG A 126 0.77 -8.99 -10.63
CA ARG A 126 0.54 -10.26 -9.93
C ARG A 126 1.22 -11.46 -10.61
N ASP A 127 1.11 -11.56 -11.93
CA ASP A 127 1.70 -12.68 -12.68
C ASP A 127 3.24 -12.69 -12.61
N GLY A 128 3.86 -11.50 -12.61
CA GLY A 128 5.31 -11.37 -12.45
C GLY A 128 5.79 -11.73 -11.03
N VAL A 129 4.94 -11.53 -10.02
CA VAL A 129 5.20 -12.00 -8.65
C VAL A 129 5.04 -13.52 -8.56
N MET A 130 4.03 -14.08 -9.22
CA MET A 130 3.81 -15.52 -9.26
C MET A 130 4.97 -16.27 -9.95
N GLN A 131 5.50 -15.71 -11.04
CA GLN A 131 6.72 -16.24 -11.68
C GLN A 131 7.92 -16.14 -10.73
N TRP A 132 8.12 -14.98 -10.12
CA TRP A 132 9.21 -14.81 -9.14
C TRP A 132 9.11 -15.78 -7.97
N LEU A 133 7.90 -16.15 -7.52
CA LEU A 133 7.71 -17.16 -6.48
C LEU A 133 8.05 -18.58 -6.92
N ALA A 134 7.92 -18.89 -8.21
CA ALA A 134 8.17 -20.20 -8.79
C ALA A 134 9.65 -20.46 -9.11
N ASP A 135 10.44 -19.40 -9.32
CA ASP A 135 11.90 -19.44 -9.54
C ASP A 135 12.68 -19.91 -8.32
#